data_AF-A0AAX0B0S9-F1
#
_entry.id   AF-A0AAX0B0S9-F1
#
_cell.length_a   1.000
_cell.length_b   1.000
_cell.length_c   1.000
_cell.angle_alpha   90.00
_cell.angle_beta   90.00
_cell.angle_gamma   90.00
#
_symmetry.space_group_name_H-M   'P 1'
#
loop_
_entity.id
_entity.type
_entity.pdbx_description
1 polymer ?
#
loop_
_entity_poly.entity_id
_entity_poly.type
_entity_poly.pdbx_seq_one_letter_code
_entity_poly.pdbx_strand_id
1 'polypeptide(L)'
;MERRFEKCNNCKYKEIEEWQLILMLGMSDANILYQDYCEEQYEDIKHALEGYVISVEPYLKDSVDNCLIECQICKSKKRVEKFKEYSNKMIKIINSDRYYYVEKLQRIYFLQDDYFEDCDRL
;
A
#
# COMPACT_ATOMS: atom_id res chain seq x y z
N MET A 1 28.32 19.19 -5.47
CA MET A 1 27.25 19.20 -6.49
C MET A 1 25.96 18.79 -5.82
N GLU A 2 25.10 19.76 -5.51
CA GLU A 2 23.73 19.48 -5.07
C GLU A 2 22.99 18.82 -6.23
N ARG A 3 22.63 17.54 -6.09
CA ARG A 3 21.70 16.90 -7.03
C ARG A 3 20.33 17.53 -6.76
N ARG A 4 19.98 18.56 -7.51
CA ARG A 4 18.58 18.96 -7.67
C ARG A 4 17.87 17.74 -8.23
N PHE A 5 17.07 17.06 -7.41
CA PHE A 5 16.12 16.08 -7.90
C PHE A 5 15.20 16.81 -8.89
N GLU A 6 15.41 16.62 -10.19
CA GLU A 6 14.44 17.04 -11.18
C GLU A 6 13.12 16.35 -10.83
N LYS A 7 12.09 17.14 -10.46
CA LYS A 7 10.77 16.60 -10.19
C LYS A 7 10.33 15.82 -11.43
N CYS A 8 10.05 14.53 -11.25
CA CYS A 8 9.55 13.68 -12.33
C CYS A 8 8.09 14.07 -12.61
N ASN A 9 7.91 15.13 -13.40
CA ASN A 9 6.59 15.70 -13.71
C ASN A 9 5.72 14.79 -14.61
N ASN A 10 6.29 13.71 -15.16
CA ASN A 10 5.63 12.81 -16.12
C ASN A 10 5.46 11.37 -15.59
N CYS A 11 5.78 11.08 -14.32
CA CYS A 11 5.60 9.71 -13.81
C CYS A 11 4.14 9.45 -13.45
N LYS A 12 3.43 8.73 -14.32
CA LYS A 12 2.04 8.31 -14.07
C LYS A 12 1.89 7.36 -12.86
N TYR A 13 2.96 6.67 -12.46
CA TYR A 13 2.96 5.84 -11.26
C TYR A 13 2.89 6.66 -9.96
N LYS A 14 3.17 7.98 -10.01
CA LYS A 14 3.18 8.82 -8.81
C LYS A 14 1.79 8.96 -8.19
N GLU A 15 0.76 9.13 -9.02
CA GLU A 15 -0.63 9.20 -8.54
C GLU A 15 -1.05 7.88 -7.88
N ILE A 16 -0.64 6.75 -8.46
CA ILE A 16 -0.91 5.42 -7.89
C ILE A 16 -0.23 5.27 -6.54
N GLU A 17 1.06 5.60 -6.49
CA GLU A 17 1.87 5.55 -5.28
C GLU A 17 1.27 6.44 -4.16
N GLU A 18 0.76 7.63 -4.50
CA GLU A 18 0.12 8.53 -3.53
C GLU A 18 -1.13 7.88 -2.91
N TRP A 19 -2.00 7.28 -3.70
CA TRP A 19 -3.17 6.55 -3.18
C TRP A 19 -2.80 5.35 -2.32
N GLN A 20 -1.76 4.60 -2.70
CA GLN A 20 -1.24 3.48 -1.92
C GLN A 20 -0.65 3.93 -0.59
N LEU A 21 0.08 5.05 -0.60
CA LEU A 21 0.65 5.64 0.60
C LEU A 21 -0.45 6.14 1.54
N ILE A 22 -1.49 6.78 1.02
CA ILE A 22 -2.66 7.20 1.80
C ILE A 22 -3.32 6.00 2.48
N LEU A 23 -3.49 4.88 1.77
CA LEU A 23 -4.03 3.66 2.37
C LEU A 23 -3.17 3.16 3.53
N MET A 24 -1.86 3.00 3.29
CA MET A 24 -0.93 2.52 4.32
C MET A 24 -0.93 3.46 5.53
N LEU A 25 -0.78 4.77 5.33
CA LEU A 25 -0.80 5.73 6.44
C LEU A 25 -2.14 5.71 7.21
N GLY A 26 -3.27 5.57 6.51
CA GLY A 26 -4.56 5.39 7.16
C GLY A 26 -4.63 4.15 8.06
N MET A 27 -3.97 3.05 7.65
CA MET A 27 -3.84 1.86 8.50
C MET A 27 -2.99 2.12 9.75
N SER A 28 -1.91 2.91 9.62
CA SER A 28 -1.07 3.31 10.75
C SER A 28 -1.84 4.21 11.72
N ASP A 29 -2.61 5.17 11.22
CA ASP A 29 -3.46 6.04 12.03
C ASP A 29 -4.49 5.22 12.81
N ALA A 30 -5.14 4.25 12.16
CA ALA A 30 -6.03 3.31 12.85
C ALA A 30 -5.28 2.54 13.95
N ASN A 31 -4.06 2.06 13.69
CA ASN A 31 -3.26 1.36 14.71
C ASN A 31 -2.93 2.23 15.94
N ILE A 32 -2.78 3.54 15.74
CA ILE A 32 -2.51 4.49 16.82
C ILE A 32 -3.79 4.80 17.60
N LEU A 33 -4.92 4.92 16.91
CA LEU A 33 -6.22 5.23 17.52
C LEU A 33 -6.76 4.08 18.38
N TYR A 34 -6.61 2.85 17.90
CA TYR A 34 -7.03 1.65 18.63
C TYR A 34 -5.86 1.15 19.49
N GLN A 35 -5.90 1.44 20.79
CA GLN A 35 -4.83 1.07 21.75
C GLN A 35 -4.70 -0.45 21.95
N ASP A 36 -5.77 -1.20 21.72
CA ASP A 36 -5.81 -2.66 21.73
C ASP A 36 -6.46 -3.15 20.43
N TYR A 37 -5.91 -4.24 19.86
CA TYR A 37 -6.48 -4.85 18.65
C TYR A 37 -7.92 -5.28 18.88
N CYS A 38 -8.86 -4.68 18.15
CA CYS A 38 -10.29 -4.95 18.26
C CYS A 38 -10.92 -5.32 16.90
N GLU A 39 -12.14 -5.85 16.95
CA GLU A 39 -12.87 -6.27 15.76
C GLU A 39 -13.23 -5.10 14.84
N GLU A 40 -13.57 -3.93 15.42
CA GLU A 40 -13.88 -2.71 14.68
C GLU A 40 -12.69 -2.24 13.83
N GLN A 41 -11.50 -2.16 14.44
CA GLN A 41 -10.25 -1.88 13.74
C GLN A 41 -10.01 -2.87 12.60
N TYR A 42 -10.24 -4.16 12.83
CA TYR A 42 -10.07 -5.17 11.79
C TYR A 42 -11.02 -4.96 10.61
N GLU A 43 -12.30 -4.71 10.87
CA GLU A 43 -13.27 -4.47 9.80
C GLU A 43 -12.98 -3.17 9.04
N ASP A 44 -12.53 -2.11 9.71
CA ASP A 44 -12.11 -0.86 9.05
C ASP A 44 -10.93 -1.12 8.09
N ILE A 45 -9.89 -1.80 8.57
CA ILE A 45 -8.69 -2.13 7.77
C ILE A 45 -9.06 -3.04 6.60
N LYS A 46 -9.90 -4.05 6.84
CA LYS A 46 -10.38 -4.96 5.81
C LYS A 46 -11.15 -4.22 4.73
N HIS A 47 -12.13 -3.39 5.11
CA HIS A 47 -12.91 -2.61 4.15
C HIS A 47 -12.03 -1.64 3.34
N ALA A 48 -11.04 -1.01 3.97
CA ALA A 48 -10.10 -0.12 3.28
C ALA A 48 -9.25 -0.89 2.25
N LEU A 49 -8.68 -2.04 2.63
CA LEU A 49 -7.88 -2.88 1.74
C LEU A 49 -8.69 -3.47 0.58
N GLU A 50 -9.85 -4.06 0.87
CA GLU A 50 -10.74 -4.61 -0.15
C GLU A 50 -11.27 -3.51 -1.07
N GLY A 51 -11.67 -2.37 -0.48
CA GLY A 51 -12.12 -1.19 -1.22
C GLY A 51 -11.06 -0.66 -2.18
N TYR A 52 -9.80 -0.57 -1.76
CA TYR A 52 -8.69 -0.18 -2.63
C TYR A 52 -8.51 -1.16 -3.80
N VAL A 53 -8.44 -2.47 -3.51
CA VAL A 53 -8.18 -3.50 -4.53
C VAL A 53 -9.32 -3.60 -5.55
N ILE A 54 -10.56 -3.45 -5.11
CA ILE A 54 -11.74 -3.56 -5.99
C ILE A 54 -11.98 -2.26 -6.77
N SER A 55 -11.89 -1.10 -6.10
CA SER A 55 -12.43 0.15 -6.63
C SER A 55 -11.37 1.14 -7.08
N VAL A 56 -10.11 0.98 -6.70
CA VAL A 56 -9.06 1.98 -6.96
C VAL A 56 -7.96 1.37 -7.84
N GLU A 57 -7.48 0.17 -7.51
CA GLU A 57 -6.41 -0.50 -8.26
C GLU A 57 -6.73 -0.67 -9.77
N PRO A 58 -7.94 -1.08 -10.20
CA PRO A 58 -8.22 -1.28 -11.63
C PRO A 58 -8.13 0.01 -12.45
N TYR A 59 -8.70 1.10 -11.94
CA TYR A 59 -8.66 2.41 -12.62
C TYR A 59 -7.24 2.96 -12.71
N LEU A 60 -6.46 2.78 -11.64
CA LEU A 60 -5.07 3.20 -11.61
C LEU A 60 -4.22 2.37 -12.56
N LYS A 61 -4.51 1.07 -12.73
CA LYS A 61 -3.84 0.20 -13.69
C LYS A 61 -4.08 0.66 -15.14
N ASP A 62 -5.31 0.97 -15.51
CA ASP A 62 -5.65 1.49 -16.84
C ASP A 62 -4.89 2.79 -17.17
N SER A 63 -4.62 3.62 -16.16
CA SER A 63 -3.85 4.87 -16.29
C SER A 63 -2.38 4.63 -16.70
N VAL A 64 -1.78 3.50 -16.26
CA VAL A 64 -0.37 3.16 -16.50
C VAL A 64 -0.14 2.09 -17.57
N ASP A 65 -1.14 1.29 -17.95
CA ASP A 65 -0.99 0.23 -18.97
C ASP A 65 -0.57 0.79 -20.35
N ASN A 66 -0.86 2.06 -20.63
CA ASN A 66 -0.42 2.76 -21.85
C ASN A 66 0.91 3.51 -21.68
N CYS A 67 1.62 3.34 -20.56
CA CYS A 67 2.85 4.08 -20.25
C CYS A 67 4.10 3.30 -20.69
N LEU A 68 4.75 3.76 -21.75
CA LEU A 68 5.99 3.16 -22.28
C LEU A 68 7.27 3.65 -21.57
N ILE A 69 7.18 4.68 -20.73
CA ILE A 69 8.35 5.37 -20.16
C ILE A 69 8.37 5.21 -18.64
N GLU A 70 9.28 4.36 -18.16
CA GLU A 70 9.57 4.21 -16.74
C GLU A 70 10.49 5.34 -16.24
N CYS A 71 10.09 6.03 -15.16
CA CYS A 71 10.93 7.05 -14.54
C CYS A 71 11.97 6.40 -13.61
N GLN A 72 13.22 6.34 -14.08
CA GLN A 72 14.36 5.80 -13.30
C GLN A 72 14.73 6.65 -12.07
N ILE A 73 14.17 7.87 -11.95
CA ILE A 73 14.51 8.85 -10.91
C ILE A 73 13.62 8.69 -9.67
N CYS A 74 12.30 8.59 -9.83
CA CYS A 74 11.39 8.62 -8.68
C CYS A 74 11.14 7.24 -8.06
N LYS A 75 11.47 6.14 -8.75
CA LYS A 75 11.24 4.74 -8.29
C LYS A 75 9.78 4.39 -7.95
N SER A 76 8.83 5.25 -8.32
CA SER A 76 7.38 5.07 -8.07
C SER A 76 6.85 3.75 -8.63
N LYS A 77 7.24 3.37 -9.85
CA LYS A 77 6.83 2.08 -10.44
C LYS A 77 7.21 0.90 -9.54
N LYS A 78 8.45 0.87 -9.06
CA LYS A 78 8.93 -0.20 -8.17
C LYS A 78 8.15 -0.24 -6.86
N ARG A 79 7.83 0.91 -6.28
CA ARG A 79 7.01 1.00 -5.05
C ARG A 79 5.56 0.55 -5.31
N VAL A 80 4.98 0.92 -6.45
CA VAL A 80 3.65 0.46 -6.89
C VAL A 80 3.59 -1.06 -7.05
N GLU A 81 4.59 -1.64 -7.72
CA GLU A 81 4.70 -3.09 -7.90
C GLU A 81 4.89 -3.79 -6.54
N LYS A 82 5.77 -3.27 -5.66
CA LYS A 82 5.93 -3.80 -4.31
C LYS A 82 4.66 -3.72 -3.49
N PHE A 83 3.97 -2.59 -3.48
CA PHE A 83 2.70 -2.45 -2.77
C PHE A 83 1.73 -3.55 -3.16
N LYS A 84 1.62 -3.86 -4.47
CA LYS A 84 0.76 -4.94 -4.96
C LYS A 84 1.14 -6.30 -4.40
N GLU A 85 2.42 -6.59 -4.23
CA GLU A 85 2.86 -7.82 -3.58
C GLU A 85 2.43 -7.89 -2.11
N TYR A 86 2.58 -6.79 -1.37
CA TYR A 86 2.21 -6.71 0.04
C TYR A 86 0.69 -6.71 0.26
N SER A 87 -0.07 -5.95 -0.53
CA SER A 87 -1.54 -5.93 -0.46
C SER A 87 -2.12 -7.31 -0.74
N ASN A 88 -1.58 -8.05 -1.71
CA ASN A 88 -2.00 -9.44 -1.96
C ASN A 88 -1.72 -10.37 -0.77
N LYS A 89 -0.61 -10.18 -0.05
CA LYS A 89 -0.33 -10.94 1.18
C LYS A 89 -1.32 -10.58 2.30
N MET A 90 -1.65 -9.29 2.45
CA MET A 90 -2.64 -8.80 3.43
C MET A 90 -4.04 -9.36 3.12
N ILE A 91 -4.50 -9.32 1.86
CA ILE A 91 -5.79 -9.89 1.44
C ILE A 91 -5.84 -11.40 1.69
N LYS A 92 -4.73 -12.13 1.50
CA LYS A 92 -4.67 -13.57 1.85
C LYS A 92 -4.85 -13.81 3.34
N ILE A 93 -4.37 -12.91 4.21
CA ILE A 93 -4.57 -12.99 5.66
C ILE A 93 -6.04 -12.71 6.00
N ILE A 94 -6.63 -11.67 5.40
CA ILE A 94 -8.06 -11.33 5.56
C ILE A 94 -8.95 -12.52 5.21
N ASN A 95 -8.70 -13.17 4.06
CA ASN A 95 -9.48 -14.30 3.56
C ASN A 95 -9.14 -15.64 4.22
N SER A 96 -8.23 -15.68 5.19
CA SER A 96 -7.85 -16.90 5.88
C SER A 96 -8.79 -17.19 7.04
N ASP A 97 -9.41 -18.37 7.04
CA ASP A 97 -10.21 -18.86 8.17
C ASP A 97 -9.36 -19.36 9.36
N ARG A 98 -8.02 -19.38 9.19
CA ARG A 98 -7.09 -19.93 10.20
C ARG A 98 -6.86 -19.00 11.39
N TYR A 99 -7.16 -17.72 11.26
CA TYR A 99 -6.76 -16.69 12.21
C TYR A 99 -7.98 -15.94 12.70
N TYR A 100 -8.00 -15.60 13.99
CA TYR A 100 -8.97 -14.65 14.52
C TYR A 100 -8.52 -13.21 14.22
N TYR A 101 -9.41 -12.22 14.36
CA TYR A 101 -9.15 -10.86 13.89
C TYR A 101 -7.87 -10.25 14.49
N VAL A 102 -7.56 -10.54 15.76
CA VAL A 102 -6.35 -10.04 16.44
C VAL A 102 -5.07 -10.50 15.73
N GLU A 103 -4.98 -11.79 15.42
CA GLU A 103 -3.83 -12.37 14.73
C GLU A 103 -3.75 -11.88 13.27
N LYS A 104 -4.90 -11.64 12.64
CA LYS A 104 -4.95 -11.03 11.29
C LYS A 104 -4.37 -9.62 11.32
N LEU A 105 -4.80 -8.79 12.26
CA LEU A 105 -4.30 -7.42 12.43
C LEU A 105 -2.79 -7.40 12.66
N GLN A 106 -2.29 -8.21 13.60
CA GLN A 106 -0.85 -8.34 13.86
C GLN A 106 -0.06 -8.63 12.60
N ARG A 107 -0.50 -9.63 11.81
CA ARG A 107 0.18 -10.03 10.58
C ARG A 107 0.10 -8.96 9.49
N ILE A 108 -1.03 -8.26 9.39
CA ILE A 108 -1.20 -7.15 8.45
C ILE A 108 -0.25 -6.00 8.81
N TYR A 109 -0.14 -5.64 10.08
CA TYR A 109 0.79 -4.59 10.52
C TYR A 109 2.25 -4.98 10.32
N PHE A 110 2.64 -6.23 10.57
CA PHE A 110 3.99 -6.69 10.21
C PHE A 110 4.29 -6.57 8.71
N LEU A 111 3.33 -6.90 7.85
CA LEU A 111 3.49 -6.72 6.40
C LEU A 111 3.57 -5.25 5.99
N GLN A 112 2.88 -4.37 6.73
CA GLN A 112 2.94 -2.94 6.50
C GLN A 112 4.33 -2.40 6.85
N ASP A 113 4.87 -2.77 8.02
CA ASP A 113 6.21 -2.38 8.45
C ASP A 113 7.27 -2.89 7.47
N ASP A 114 7.17 -4.17 7.07
CA ASP A 114 8.03 -4.77 6.05
C ASP A 114 7.99 -3.96 4.74
N TYR A 115 6.79 -3.55 4.29
CA TYR A 115 6.62 -2.74 3.09
C TYR A 115 7.35 -1.39 3.19
N PHE A 116 7.20 -0.69 4.33
CA PHE A 116 7.87 0.60 4.54
C PHE A 116 9.38 0.45 4.58
N GLU A 117 9.91 -0.53 5.32
CA GLU A 117 11.35 -0.82 5.32
C GLU A 117 11.88 -1.12 3.91
N ASP A 118 11.11 -1.89 3.15
CA ASP A 118 11.43 -2.28 1.80
C ASP A 118 11.38 -1.13 0.80
N CYS A 119 10.65 -0.06 1.09
CA CYS A 119 10.47 1.11 0.24
C CYS A 119 11.38 2.27 0.64
N ASP A 120 11.70 2.42 1.92
CA ASP A 120 12.69 3.40 2.42
C ASP A 120 14.11 3.06 1.96
N ARG A 121 14.39 1.77 1.73
CA ARG A 121 15.66 1.30 1.15
C ARG A 121 15.70 1.38 -0.38
N LEU A 122 14.65 1.89 -1.03
CA LEU A 122 14.55 2.07 -2.49
C LEU A 122 14.66 3.53 -2.90
#